data_AF-A0A1Q8VKS2-F1
#
_entry.id   AF-A0A1Q8VKS2-F1
#
_cell.length_a   1.000
_cell.length_b   1.000
_cell.length_c   1.000
_cell.angle_alpha   90.00
_cell.angle_beta   90.00
_cell.angle_gamma   90.00
#
_symmetry.space_group_name_H-M   'P 1'
#
loop_
_entity.id
_entity.type
_entity.pdbx_description
1 polymer ?
#
loop_
_entity_poly.entity_id
_entity_poly.type
_entity_poly.pdbx_seq_one_letter_code
_entity_poly.pdbx_strand_id
1 'polypeptide(L)' 'MALSARDRARVERGESPEDLARADYEHDALSGPGEGLDTPAPGGAGSNDARLQRDVPPHWG' A
#
# COMPACT_ATOMS: atom_id res chain seq x y z
N MET A 1 4.92 -13.26 -15.65
CA MET A 1 5.02 -11.81 -15.41
C MET A 1 5.75 -11.19 -16.58
N ALA A 2 5.11 -10.30 -17.36
CA ALA A 2 5.73 -9.66 -18.52
C ALA A 2 5.77 -8.15 -18.28
N LEU A 3 6.95 -7.53 -18.45
CA LEU A 3 7.11 -6.08 -18.34
C LEU A 3 6.24 -5.36 -19.37
N SER A 4 5.66 -4.22 -18.97
CA SER A 4 4.98 -3.30 -19.88
C SER A 4 5.93 -2.83 -20.98
N ALA A 5 5.40 -2.44 -22.15
CA ALA A 5 6.19 -1.92 -23.26
C ALA A 5 7.06 -0.71 -22.85
N ARG A 6 6.54 0.13 -21.96
CA ARG A 6 7.27 1.29 -21.42
C ARG A 6 8.46 0.87 -20.56
N ASP A 7 8.29 -0.16 -19.75
CA ASP A 7 9.35 -0.65 -18.87
C ASP A 7 10.43 -1.40 -19.67
N ARG A 8 10.06 -2.11 -20.73
CA ARG A 8 11.03 -2.74 -21.64
C ARG A 8 11.97 -1.71 -22.27
N ALA A 9 11.42 -0.61 -22.79
CA ALA A 9 12.20 0.46 -23.39
C ALA A 9 13.13 1.17 -22.39
N ARG A 10 12.82 1.13 -21.09
CA ARG A 10 13.66 1.68 -20.01
C ARG A 10 14.79 0.73 -19.66
N VAL A 11 14.50 -0.57 -19.52
CA VAL A 11 15.53 -1.62 -19.31
C VAL A 11 16.53 -1.67 -20.47
N GLU A 12 16.06 -1.52 -21.72
CA GLU A 12 16.92 -1.46 -22.91
C GLU A 12 17.87 -0.25 -22.92
N ARG A 13 17.51 0.84 -22.23
CA ARG A 13 18.40 2.00 -22.02
C ARG A 13 19.36 1.84 -20.84
N GLY A 14 19.28 0.72 -20.11
CA GLY A 14 20.10 0.47 -18.92
C GLY A 14 19.57 1.15 -17.66
N GLU A 15 18.33 1.64 -17.65
CA GLU A 15 17.68 2.14 -16.43
C GLU A 15 17.31 0.94 -15.54
N SER A 16 17.83 0.88 -14.31
CA SER A 16 17.43 -0.18 -13.37
C SER A 16 15.98 0.02 -12.95
N PRO A 17 15.14 -1.02 -13.00
CA PRO A 17 13.78 -0.95 -12.49
C PRO A 17 13.71 -0.57 -10.99
N GLU A 18 14.74 -0.88 -10.20
CA GLU A 18 14.80 -0.49 -8.78
C GLU A 18 14.99 1.02 -8.59
N ASP A 19 15.72 1.69 -9.49
CA ASP A 19 15.92 3.15 -9.42
C ASP A 19 14.67 3.92 -9.83
N LEU A 20 13.89 3.35 -10.75
CA LEU A 20 12.59 3.89 -11.14
C LEU A 20 11.54 3.71 -10.04
N ALA A 21 11.55 2.56 -9.34
CA ALA A 21 10.66 2.33 -8.21
C ALA A 21 10.99 3.26 -7.03
N ARG A 22 12.26 3.62 -6.82
CA ARG A 22 12.68 4.47 -5.70
C ARG A 22 12.05 5.86 -5.72
N ALA A 23 11.93 6.47 -6.89
CA ALA A 23 11.31 7.80 -7.03
C ALA A 23 9.82 7.81 -6.62
N ASP A 24 9.13 6.69 -6.81
CA ASP A 24 7.73 6.51 -6.38
C ASP A 24 7.65 5.96 -4.93
N TYR A 25 8.72 5.35 -4.42
CA TYR A 25 8.84 4.82 -3.05
C TYR A 25 9.25 5.88 -2.03
N GLU A 26 9.83 7.01 -2.45
CA GLU A 26 10.21 8.13 -1.58
C GLU A 26 8.99 8.97 -1.15
N HIS A 27 7.84 8.32 -1.04
CA HIS A 27 6.69 8.86 -0.35
C HIS A 27 6.45 7.97 0.87
N ASP A 28 7.01 8.35 2.01
CA ASP A 28 6.57 7.76 3.28
C ASP A 28 5.08 8.10 3.42
N ALA A 29 4.23 7.09 3.25
CA ALA A 29 2.77 7.21 3.30
C ALA A 29 2.27 7.73 4.66
N LEU A 30 3.16 7.86 5.64
CA LEU A 30 2.90 8.36 6.99
C LEU A 30 3.57 9.71 7.32
N SER A 31 4.35 10.30 6.38
CA SER A 31 5.11 11.54 6.63
C SER A 31 4.39 12.84 6.26
N GLY A 32 3.13 12.78 5.81
CA GLY A 32 2.31 13.99 5.70
C GLY A 32 2.00 14.57 7.09
N PRO A 33 1.80 15.90 7.25
CA PRO A 33 1.17 16.41 8.46
C PRO A 33 -0.11 15.62 8.65
N GLY A 34 -0.24 14.95 9.80
CA GLY A 34 -1.35 14.05 10.14
C GLY A 34 -2.68 14.80 10.30
N GLU A 35 -3.07 15.60 9.31
CA GLU A 35 -4.38 16.20 9.21
C GLU A 35 -5.35 15.13 8.74
N GLY A 36 -5.97 14.44 9.70
CA GLY A 36 -7.14 13.60 9.45
C GLY A 36 -7.12 12.20 10.05
N LEU A 37 -6.13 11.83 10.86
CA LEU A 37 -6.34 10.76 11.83
C LEU A 37 -6.99 11.39 13.07
N ASP A 38 -8.28 11.72 12.95
CA ASP A 38 -9.14 11.64 14.11
C ASP A 38 -8.85 10.28 14.73
N THR A 39 -8.20 10.27 15.88
CA THR A 39 -7.91 9.07 16.66
C THR A 39 -9.21 8.28 16.67
N PRO A 40 -9.28 7.06 16.07
CA PRO A 40 -10.55 6.38 15.96
C PRO A 40 -11.07 6.21 17.38
N ALA A 41 -12.23 6.81 17.66
CA ALA A 41 -12.89 6.67 18.94
C ALA A 41 -12.90 5.17 19.29
N PRO A 42 -12.62 4.80 20.54
CA PRO A 42 -12.51 3.39 20.91
C PRO A 42 -13.81 2.66 20.53
N GLY A 43 -13.69 1.78 19.55
CA GLY A 43 -14.52 0.60 19.37
C GLY A 43 -16.03 0.78 19.53
N GLY A 44 -16.67 1.52 18.63
CA GLY A 44 -18.11 1.35 18.45
C GLY A 44 -18.40 -0.02 17.82
N ALA A 45 -19.58 -0.59 18.04
CA ALA A 45 -20.02 -1.89 17.49
C ALA A 45 -20.01 -1.99 15.93
N GLY A 46 -19.53 -0.95 15.24
CA GLY A 46 -19.27 -0.90 13.80
C GLY A 46 -17.80 -0.75 13.41
N SER A 47 -16.84 -0.87 14.33
CA SER A 47 -15.40 -0.79 14.04
C SER A 47 -14.95 -1.87 13.06
N ASN A 48 -13.96 -1.53 12.23
CA ASN A 48 -13.42 -2.40 11.19
C ASN A 48 -12.97 -3.75 11.77
N ASP A 49 -12.23 -3.74 12.88
CA ASP A 49 -11.75 -4.94 13.56
C ASP A 49 -12.88 -5.88 14.01
N ALA A 50 -14.00 -5.33 14.50
CA ALA A 50 -15.15 -6.14 14.91
C ALA A 50 -15.83 -6.81 13.71
N ARG A 51 -15.88 -6.13 12.55
CA ARG A 51 -16.37 -6.71 11.30
C ARG A 51 -15.41 -7.76 10.76
N LEU A 52 -14.10 -7.47 10.78
CA LEU A 52 -13.07 -8.39 10.33
C LEU A 52 -13.13 -9.68 11.15
N GLN A 53 -13.13 -9.60 12.49
CA GLN A 53 -13.23 -10.77 13.36
C GLN A 53 -14.47 -11.64 13.09
N ARG A 54 -15.62 -11.01 12.78
CA ARG A 54 -16.84 -11.73 12.43
C ARG A 54 -16.75 -12.41 11.05
N ASP A 55 -16.12 -11.74 10.09
CA ASP A 55 -16.14 -12.14 8.68
C ASP A 55 -14.86 -12.86 8.24
N VAL A 56 -13.94 -13.21 9.16
CA VAL A 56 -12.70 -13.95 8.83
C VAL A 56 -13.05 -15.34 8.27
N PRO A 57 -12.58 -15.69 7.06
CA PRO A 57 -12.73 -17.02 6.51
C PRO A 57 -11.95 -18.09 7.29
N PRO A 58 -12.46 -19.32 7.42
CA PRO A 58 -11.84 -20.36 8.24
C PRO A 58 -10.48 -20.86 7.72
N HIS A 59 -10.09 -20.51 6.49
CA HIS A 59 -8.80 -20.88 5.91
C HIS A 59 -7.69 -19.85 6.13
N TRP A 60 -7.96 -18.80 6.92
CA TRP A 60 -7.00 -17.74 7.25
C TRP A 60 -6.35 -17.91 8.64
N GLY A 61 -6.63 -19.03 9.33
CA GLY A 61 -6.06 -19.39 10.62
C GLY A 61 -5.05 -20.53 10.52
#